data_AF-A0A558FK47-F1
#
_entry.id   AF-A0A558FK47-F1
#
_cell.length_a   1.000
_cell.length_b   1.000
_cell.length_c   1.000
_cell.angle_alpha   90.00
_cell.angle_beta   90.00
_cell.angle_gamma   90.00
#
_symmetry.space_group_name_H-M   'P 1'
#
loop_
_entity.id
_entity.type
_entity.pdbx_description
1 polymer ?
#
loop_
_entity_poly.entity_id
_entity_poly.type
_entity_poly.pdbx_seq_one_letter_code
_entity_poly.pdbx_strand_id
1 'polypeptide(L)'
;FDPTDWTPREGIGPLGIRVAATTVGDQTTAYVLIDGNNMEPGLRDRIVEGLTTGPNAKADVAEVMTTDTHIVNTVEAENQVGAAIDHDELRETIDRLVDEALADTEPVVAGMATERAEVTIFGNDRTETLASHANVVVSMGGALALALILAAMAVSLLVFFLA
;
A
#
# COMPACT_ATOMS: atom_id res chain seq x y z
N PHE A 1 -1.62 -19.32 -12.30
CA PHE A 1 -1.35 -18.53 -11.09
C PHE A 1 -2.35 -18.98 -10.07
N ASP A 2 -1.85 -19.34 -8.90
CA ASP A 2 -2.68 -19.78 -7.80
C ASP A 2 -2.82 -18.61 -6.83
N PRO A 3 -4.04 -18.05 -6.67
CA PRO A 3 -4.28 -16.98 -5.73
C PRO A 3 -4.04 -17.46 -4.30
N THR A 4 -3.69 -16.52 -3.41
CA THR A 4 -3.74 -16.78 -1.96
C THR A 4 -5.18 -16.93 -1.51
N ASP A 5 -5.40 -17.65 -0.41
CA ASP A 5 -6.73 -17.77 0.20
C ASP A 5 -7.22 -16.44 0.82
N TRP A 6 -6.31 -15.49 1.06
CA TRP A 6 -6.62 -14.16 1.58
C TRP A 6 -7.22 -13.24 0.53
N THR A 7 -8.08 -12.34 1.01
CA THR A 7 -8.76 -11.33 0.23
C THR A 7 -8.09 -9.95 0.36
N PRO A 8 -8.41 -8.98 -0.53
CA PRO A 8 -7.92 -7.62 -0.39
C PRO A 8 -8.26 -6.96 0.94
N ARG A 9 -9.36 -7.36 1.59
CA ARG A 9 -9.75 -6.84 2.92
C ARG A 9 -8.86 -7.35 4.05
N GLU A 10 -8.16 -8.46 3.82
CA GLU A 10 -7.20 -9.03 4.76
C GLU A 10 -5.77 -8.52 4.51
N GLY A 11 -5.60 -7.64 3.52
CA GLY A 11 -4.33 -6.97 3.23
C GLY A 11 -3.54 -7.57 2.07
N ILE A 12 -4.09 -8.57 1.37
CA ILE A 12 -3.45 -9.23 0.23
C ILE A 12 -4.26 -9.05 -1.04
N GLY A 13 -3.63 -8.46 -2.05
CA GLY A 13 -4.18 -8.23 -3.36
C GLY A 13 -4.26 -9.51 -4.20
N PRO A 14 -4.96 -9.44 -5.35
CA PRO A 14 -5.23 -10.59 -6.18
C PRO A 14 -3.98 -11.21 -6.81
N LEU A 15 -2.83 -10.53 -6.83
CA LEU A 15 -1.57 -11.11 -7.33
C LEU A 15 -0.86 -11.98 -6.29
N GLY A 16 -1.32 -11.97 -5.04
CA GLY A 16 -0.84 -12.82 -3.95
C GLY A 16 0.62 -12.58 -3.60
N ILE A 17 1.32 -13.67 -3.25
CA ILE A 17 2.75 -13.64 -2.94
C ILE A 17 3.52 -14.28 -4.09
N ARG A 18 4.60 -13.61 -4.52
CA ARG A 18 5.50 -14.07 -5.58
C ARG A 18 6.90 -14.20 -5.04
N VAL A 19 7.54 -15.33 -5.35
CA VAL A 19 8.92 -15.57 -4.97
C VAL A 19 9.77 -15.79 -6.21
N ALA A 20 10.94 -15.18 -6.23
CA ALA A 20 12.00 -15.49 -7.17
C ALA A 20 13.26 -15.83 -6.39
N ALA A 21 13.83 -17.01 -6.65
CA ALA A 21 15.12 -17.40 -6.11
C ALA A 21 16.17 -17.31 -7.20
N THR A 22 17.35 -16.75 -6.88
CA THR A 22 18.45 -16.63 -7.83
C THR A 22 19.75 -17.03 -7.16
N THR A 23 20.54 -17.88 -7.81
CA THR A 23 21.90 -18.19 -7.38
C THR A 23 22.89 -17.57 -8.35
N VAL A 24 23.77 -16.71 -7.85
CA VAL A 24 24.83 -16.04 -8.63
C VAL A 24 26.16 -16.30 -7.96
N GLY A 25 27.01 -17.09 -8.62
CA GLY A 25 28.21 -17.63 -7.98
C GLY A 25 27.80 -18.55 -6.83
N ASP A 26 28.32 -18.25 -5.63
CA ASP A 26 28.05 -19.03 -4.42
C ASP A 26 26.95 -18.43 -3.53
N GLN A 27 26.27 -17.35 -3.97
CA GLN A 27 25.22 -16.69 -3.20
C GLN A 27 23.84 -17.01 -3.77
N THR A 28 22.96 -17.53 -2.91
CA THR A 28 21.53 -17.70 -3.17
C THR A 28 20.75 -16.53 -2.56
N THR A 29 19.94 -15.86 -3.37
CA THR A 29 19.10 -14.74 -2.96
C THR A 29 17.62 -15.09 -3.19
N ALA A 30 16.77 -14.89 -2.18
CA ALA A 30 15.32 -15.02 -2.29
C ALA A 30 14.64 -13.64 -2.31
N TYR A 31 13.90 -13.34 -3.37
CA TYR A 31 13.06 -12.16 -3.47
C TYR A 31 11.60 -12.55 -3.22
N VAL A 32 10.97 -11.96 -2.22
CA VAL A 32 9.55 -12.16 -1.89
C VAL A 32 8.81 -10.86 -2.15
N LEU A 33 7.89 -10.87 -3.11
CA LEU A 33 7.02 -9.76 -3.45
C LEU A 33 5.60 -10.09 -3.02
N ILE A 34 5.04 -9.30 -2.11
CA ILE A 34 3.69 -9.47 -1.59
C ILE A 34 2.80 -8.39 -2.21
N ASP A 35 1.72 -8.79 -2.86
CA ASP A 35 0.72 -7.85 -3.36
C ASP A 35 -0.06 -7.26 -2.18
N GLY A 36 0.35 -6.08 -1.73
CA GLY A 36 -0.15 -5.48 -0.49
C GLY A 36 0.31 -4.03 -0.37
N ASN A 37 -0.06 -3.39 0.73
CA ASN A 37 0.27 -1.98 1.00
C ASN A 37 1.05 -1.88 2.31
N ASN A 38 2.37 -1.75 2.22
CA ASN A 38 3.26 -1.82 3.38
C ASN A 38 3.06 -3.10 4.21
N MET A 39 3.75 -3.19 5.34
CA MET A 39 3.77 -4.36 6.20
C MET A 39 3.86 -3.93 7.67
N GLU A 40 3.25 -4.72 8.55
CA GLU A 40 3.34 -4.51 10.00
C GLU A 40 4.80 -4.31 10.45
N PRO A 41 5.09 -3.34 11.34
CA PRO A 41 6.44 -3.05 11.80
C PRO A 41 7.18 -4.29 12.33
N GLY A 42 8.37 -4.56 11.78
CA GLY A 42 9.23 -5.68 12.18
C GLY A 42 8.85 -7.04 11.61
N LEU A 43 7.68 -7.20 10.96
CA LEU A 43 7.30 -8.44 10.30
C LEU A 43 8.25 -8.75 9.13
N ARG A 44 8.66 -7.73 8.38
CA ARG A 44 9.64 -7.85 7.29
C ARG A 44 10.94 -8.49 7.78
N ASP A 45 11.49 -7.97 8.86
CA ASP A 45 12.77 -8.42 9.40
C ASP A 45 12.68 -9.86 9.92
N ARG A 46 11.55 -10.22 10.55
CA ARG A 46 11.29 -11.61 10.98
C ARG A 46 11.20 -12.59 9.82
N ILE A 47 10.60 -12.19 8.69
CA ILE A 47 10.54 -13.02 7.49
C ILE A 47 11.95 -13.19 6.92
N VAL A 48 12.71 -12.10 6.77
CA VAL A 48 14.10 -12.14 6.27
C VAL A 48 14.99 -13.00 7.17
N GLU A 49 14.92 -12.82 8.48
CA GLU A 49 15.68 -13.62 9.44
C GLU A 49 15.31 -15.10 9.35
N GLY A 50 14.01 -15.43 9.24
CA GLY A 50 13.55 -16.81 9.07
C GLY A 50 14.07 -17.49 7.80
N LEU A 51 14.29 -16.73 6.72
CA LEU A 51 14.81 -17.26 5.46
C LEU A 51 16.34 -17.35 5.41
N THR A 52 17.04 -16.55 6.21
CA THR A 52 18.51 -16.37 6.08
C THR A 52 19.32 -16.88 7.27
N THR A 53 18.67 -17.13 8.41
CA THR A 53 19.37 -17.45 9.66
C THR A 53 18.91 -18.78 10.24
N GLY A 54 19.83 -19.50 10.87
CA GLY A 54 19.53 -20.74 11.60
C GLY A 54 19.64 -22.01 10.75
N PRO A 55 19.27 -23.16 11.32
CA PRO A 55 19.48 -24.47 10.67
C PRO A 55 18.58 -24.71 9.45
N ASN A 56 17.51 -23.93 9.31
CA ASN A 56 16.54 -24.02 8.21
C ASN A 56 16.70 -22.86 7.21
N ALA A 57 17.82 -22.15 7.24
CA ALA A 57 18.08 -21.07 6.30
C ALA A 57 18.01 -21.60 4.85
N LYS A 58 17.28 -20.87 4.01
CA LYS A 58 16.99 -21.24 2.62
C LYS A 58 17.76 -20.41 1.60
N ALA A 59 18.20 -19.22 2.00
CA ALA A 59 18.97 -18.30 1.15
C ALA A 59 20.03 -17.58 1.98
N ASP A 60 21.13 -17.17 1.36
CA ASP A 60 22.15 -16.34 2.00
C ASP A 60 21.65 -14.91 2.22
N VAL A 61 20.79 -14.43 1.31
CA VAL A 61 20.17 -13.11 1.34
C VAL A 61 18.70 -13.25 1.01
N ALA A 62 17.84 -12.48 1.70
CA ALA A 62 16.44 -12.38 1.36
C ALA A 62 15.99 -10.90 1.33
N GLU A 63 15.14 -10.57 0.37
CA GLU A 63 14.51 -9.26 0.24
C GLU A 63 12.99 -9.43 0.18
N VAL A 64 12.28 -8.78 1.10
CA VAL A 64 10.82 -8.84 1.21
C VAL A 64 10.25 -7.46 0.91
N MET A 65 9.37 -7.38 -0.08
CA MET A 65 8.83 -6.16 -0.65
C MET A 65 7.31 -6.24 -0.80
N THR A 66 6.66 -5.08 -0.83
CA THR A 66 5.24 -4.93 -1.18
C THR A 66 5.07 -4.23 -2.51
N THR A 67 3.97 -4.51 -3.21
CA THR A 67 3.70 -3.92 -4.54
C THR A 67 3.16 -2.49 -4.47
N ASP A 68 2.48 -2.14 -3.37
CA ASP A 68 1.87 -0.83 -3.12
C ASP A 68 0.95 -0.38 -4.28
N THR A 69 0.20 -1.33 -4.87
CA THR A 69 -0.74 -1.06 -5.98
C THR A 69 -2.01 -0.32 -5.57
N HIS A 70 -2.17 -0.02 -4.27
CA HIS A 70 -3.38 0.53 -3.63
C HIS A 70 -4.64 -0.32 -3.77
N ILE A 71 -4.58 -1.53 -4.34
CA ILE A 71 -5.74 -2.39 -4.55
C ILE A 71 -6.35 -2.89 -3.23
N VAL A 72 -5.53 -2.98 -2.19
CA VAL A 72 -5.93 -3.40 -0.84
C VAL A 72 -6.34 -2.21 0.03
N ASN A 73 -6.19 -0.97 -0.42
CA ASN A 73 -6.53 0.18 0.41
C ASN A 73 -8.04 0.23 0.65
N THR A 74 -8.43 0.40 1.90
CA THR A 74 -9.84 0.51 2.29
C THR A 74 -10.21 1.98 2.56
N VAL A 75 -11.42 2.22 3.09
CA VAL A 75 -11.82 3.56 3.56
C VAL A 75 -10.90 4.02 4.70
N GLU A 76 -10.41 3.07 5.49
CA GLU A 76 -9.31 3.30 6.42
C GLU A 76 -8.00 3.22 5.63
N ALA A 77 -7.15 4.23 5.81
CA ALA A 77 -5.89 4.38 5.07
C ALA A 77 -4.87 3.26 5.39
N GLU A 78 -5.18 2.40 6.35
CA GLU A 78 -4.31 1.37 6.89
C GLU A 78 -4.93 -0.01 6.59
N ASN A 79 -4.25 -0.79 5.74
CA ASN A 79 -4.54 -2.20 5.51
C ASN A 79 -3.22 -2.90 5.14
N GLN A 80 -2.33 -2.96 6.12
CA GLN A 80 -0.97 -3.45 5.95
C GLN A 80 -0.92 -4.97 5.89
N VAL A 81 0.07 -5.51 5.18
CA VAL A 81 0.35 -6.94 5.22
C VAL A 81 0.65 -7.36 6.67
N GLY A 82 -0.10 -8.33 7.17
CA GLY A 82 0.02 -8.84 8.54
C GLY A 82 -0.86 -8.12 9.58
N ALA A 83 -1.66 -7.11 9.20
CA ALA A 83 -2.58 -6.46 10.14
C ALA A 83 -3.81 -7.34 10.47
N ALA A 84 -4.33 -8.06 9.47
CA ALA A 84 -5.48 -8.95 9.62
C ALA A 84 -5.14 -10.44 9.51
N ILE A 85 -3.95 -10.76 8.98
CA ILE A 85 -3.48 -12.13 8.72
C ILE A 85 -2.54 -12.57 9.84
N ASP A 86 -2.64 -13.83 10.25
CA ASP A 86 -1.73 -14.42 11.21
C ASP A 86 -0.29 -14.45 10.66
N HIS A 87 0.67 -14.00 11.47
CA HIS A 87 2.05 -13.83 11.03
C HIS A 87 2.74 -15.17 10.76
N ASP A 88 2.36 -16.24 11.47
CA ASP A 88 2.92 -17.56 11.24
C ASP A 88 2.31 -18.19 9.98
N GLU A 89 1.01 -18.03 9.74
CA GLU A 89 0.35 -18.45 8.49
C GLU A 89 0.98 -17.79 7.25
N LEU A 90 1.24 -16.48 7.34
CA LEU A 90 1.94 -15.74 6.29
C LEU A 90 3.35 -16.28 6.06
N ARG A 91 4.10 -16.51 7.14
CA ARG A 91 5.48 -17.01 7.08
C ARG A 91 5.54 -18.42 6.51
N GLU A 92 4.66 -19.33 6.92
CA GLU A 92 4.56 -20.68 6.38
C GLU A 92 4.26 -20.67 4.88
N THR A 93 3.37 -19.77 4.44
CA THR A 93 3.08 -19.59 3.01
C THR A 93 4.29 -19.11 2.24
N ILE A 94 5.02 -18.11 2.76
CA ILE A 94 6.26 -17.62 2.14
C ILE A 94 7.31 -18.72 2.10
N ASP A 95 7.48 -19.46 3.20
CA ASP A 95 8.47 -20.51 3.36
C ASP A 95 8.28 -21.63 2.32
N ARG A 96 7.03 -22.04 2.09
CA ARG A 96 6.66 -23.00 1.04
C ARG A 96 6.93 -22.45 -0.35
N LEU A 97 6.56 -21.19 -0.63
CA LEU A 97 6.80 -20.59 -1.95
C LEU A 97 8.30 -20.41 -2.24
N VAL A 98 9.12 -20.20 -1.21
CA VAL A 98 10.58 -20.18 -1.34
C VAL A 98 11.12 -21.57 -1.67
N ASP A 99 10.62 -22.64 -1.04
CA ASP A 99 11.01 -24.01 -1.40
C ASP A 99 10.66 -24.33 -2.86
N GLU A 100 9.45 -23.97 -3.28
CA GLU A 100 9.00 -24.16 -4.66
C GLU A 100 9.88 -23.39 -5.65
N ALA A 101 10.22 -22.14 -5.35
CA ALA A 101 11.08 -21.32 -6.19
C ALA A 101 12.52 -21.85 -6.26
N LEU A 102 13.07 -22.35 -5.14
CA LEU A 102 14.41 -22.94 -5.11
C LEU A 102 14.47 -24.26 -5.88
N ALA A 103 13.42 -25.08 -5.78
CA ALA A 103 13.31 -26.35 -6.50
C ALA A 103 13.18 -26.16 -8.02
N ASP A 104 12.68 -25.01 -8.47
CA ASP A 104 12.51 -24.65 -9.88
C ASP A 104 13.72 -23.89 -10.48
N THR A 105 14.85 -23.82 -9.76
CA THR A 105 16.04 -23.11 -10.27
C THR A 105 16.73 -23.87 -11.41
N GLU A 106 17.08 -23.14 -12.46
CA GLU A 106 17.86 -23.66 -13.60
C GLU A 106 18.85 -22.61 -14.14
N PRO A 107 19.87 -23.00 -14.92
CA PRO A 107 20.76 -22.05 -15.57
C PRO A 107 20.03 -21.14 -16.55
N VAL A 108 19.99 -19.84 -16.27
CA VAL A 108 19.34 -18.82 -17.10
C VAL A 108 20.30 -17.69 -17.47
N VAL A 109 19.93 -16.92 -18.50
CA VAL A 109 20.60 -15.66 -18.84
C VAL A 109 19.66 -14.51 -18.51
N ALA A 110 20.08 -13.61 -17.64
CA ALA A 110 19.33 -12.41 -17.32
C ALA A 110 19.47 -11.36 -18.45
N GLY A 111 18.35 -10.70 -18.79
CA GLY A 111 18.31 -9.59 -19.72
C GLY A 111 17.42 -8.48 -19.20
N MET A 112 17.70 -7.24 -19.58
CA MET A 112 16.90 -6.07 -19.23
C MET A 112 16.51 -5.32 -20.51
N ALA A 113 15.27 -4.88 -20.59
CA ALA A 113 14.80 -3.96 -21.61
C ALA A 113 14.12 -2.77 -20.93
N THR A 114 14.17 -1.61 -21.57
CA THR A 114 13.47 -0.42 -21.11
C THR A 114 12.71 0.19 -22.27
N GLU A 115 11.46 0.56 -22.01
CA GLU A 115 10.60 1.27 -22.94
C GLU A 115 10.05 2.53 -22.27
N ARG A 116 9.76 3.56 -23.07
CA ARG A 116 9.06 4.74 -22.60
C ARG A 116 7.57 4.51 -22.75
N ALA A 117 6.86 4.43 -21.63
CA ALA A 117 5.40 4.45 -21.62
C ALA A 117 4.89 5.90 -21.53
N GLU A 118 3.98 6.27 -22.41
CA GLU A 118 3.22 7.52 -22.27
C GLU A 118 2.08 7.28 -21.27
N VAL A 119 2.13 7.99 -20.14
CA VAL A 119 1.11 7.87 -19.07
C VAL A 119 0.43 9.21 -18.91
N THR A 120 -0.89 9.24 -19.07
CA THR A 120 -1.70 10.41 -18.73
C THR A 120 -1.95 10.43 -17.23
N ILE A 121 -1.21 11.27 -16.51
CA ILE A 121 -1.48 11.56 -15.10
C ILE A 121 -2.37 12.80 -14.98
N PHE A 122 -3.08 12.92 -13.87
CA PHE A 122 -3.65 14.20 -13.48
C PHE A 122 -2.49 15.16 -13.20
N GLY A 123 -2.27 16.15 -14.07
CA GLY A 123 -1.24 17.16 -13.88
C GLY A 123 -1.45 17.99 -12.61
N ASN A 124 -0.44 18.80 -12.24
CA ASN A 124 -0.45 19.65 -11.05
C ASN A 124 -1.65 20.61 -10.97
N ASP A 125 -2.28 20.89 -12.11
CA ASP A 125 -3.43 21.78 -12.26
C ASP A 125 -4.56 21.42 -11.29
N ARG A 126 -4.81 20.13 -11.00
CA ARG A 126 -5.87 19.74 -10.06
C ARG A 126 -5.54 20.06 -8.60
N THR A 127 -4.28 19.93 -8.21
CA THR A 127 -3.81 20.29 -6.86
C THR A 127 -3.86 21.81 -6.67
N GLU A 128 -3.46 22.58 -7.69
CA GLU A 128 -3.60 24.04 -7.71
C GLU A 128 -5.07 24.49 -7.72
N THR A 129 -5.92 23.78 -8.46
CA THR A 129 -7.38 24.04 -8.48
C THR A 129 -7.99 23.79 -7.09
N LEU A 130 -7.61 22.71 -6.39
CA LEU A 130 -8.09 22.46 -5.03
C LEU A 130 -7.65 23.54 -4.04
N ALA A 131 -6.38 23.96 -4.11
CA ALA A 131 -5.86 25.03 -3.26
C ALA A 131 -6.55 26.38 -3.55
N SER A 132 -6.77 26.71 -4.82
CA SER A 132 -7.45 27.96 -5.20
C SER A 132 -8.92 27.98 -4.78
N HIS A 133 -9.64 26.85 -4.90
CA HIS A 133 -11.01 26.71 -4.39
C HIS A 133 -11.09 26.93 -2.88
N ALA A 134 -10.16 26.33 -2.11
CA ALA A 134 -10.10 26.52 -0.66
C ALA A 134 -9.86 27.99 -0.29
N ASN A 135 -8.92 28.66 -0.99
CA ASN A 135 -8.63 30.08 -0.77
C ASN A 135 -9.84 30.98 -1.07
N VAL A 136 -10.57 30.70 -2.16
CA VAL A 136 -11.80 31.43 -2.49
C VAL A 136 -12.85 31.26 -1.39
N VAL A 137 -13.11 30.04 -0.94
CA VAL A 137 -14.08 29.77 0.13
C VAL A 137 -13.70 30.48 1.43
N VAL A 138 -12.42 30.42 1.83
CA VAL A 138 -11.90 31.13 3.02
C VAL A 138 -12.08 32.64 2.89
N SER A 139 -11.78 33.20 1.73
CA SER A 139 -11.90 34.65 1.49
C SER A 139 -13.36 35.14 1.53
N MET A 140 -14.32 34.32 1.12
CA MET A 140 -15.75 34.64 1.15
C MET A 140 -16.40 34.41 2.52
N GLY A 141 -15.74 33.65 3.41
CA GLY A 141 -16.29 33.25 4.71
C GLY A 141 -16.69 34.43 5.60
N GLY A 142 -15.89 35.50 5.63
CA GLY A 142 -16.19 36.68 6.45
C GLY A 142 -17.46 37.43 6.02
N ALA A 143 -17.66 37.61 4.71
CA ALA A 143 -18.85 38.25 4.18
C ALA A 143 -20.11 37.42 4.42
N LEU A 144 -20.01 36.09 4.23
CA LEU A 144 -21.11 35.16 4.51
C LEU A 144 -21.47 35.15 6.01
N ALA A 145 -20.46 35.12 6.90
CA ALA A 145 -20.66 35.17 8.34
C ALA A 145 -21.37 36.47 8.77
N LEU A 146 -20.96 37.62 8.24
CA LEU A 146 -21.63 38.89 8.51
C LEU A 146 -23.08 38.89 8.02
N ALA A 147 -23.34 38.39 6.81
CA ALA A 147 -24.69 38.28 6.27
C ALA A 147 -25.59 37.40 7.14
N LEU A 148 -25.08 36.26 7.63
CA LEU A 148 -25.80 35.36 8.54
C LEU A 148 -26.09 36.02 9.89
N ILE A 149 -25.11 36.74 10.46
CA ILE A 149 -25.30 37.48 11.73
C ILE A 149 -26.38 38.55 11.57
N LEU A 150 -26.33 39.35 10.51
CA LEU A 150 -27.32 40.40 10.25
C LEU A 150 -28.71 39.81 10.01
N ALA A 151 -28.81 38.72 9.25
CA ALA A 151 -30.07 38.01 9.04
C ALA A 151 -30.65 37.47 10.36
N ALA A 152 -29.81 36.83 11.19
CA ALA A 152 -30.22 36.33 12.50
C ALA A 152 -30.67 37.46 13.44
N MET A 153 -29.97 38.60 13.45
CA MET A 153 -30.37 39.79 14.21
C MET A 153 -31.70 40.36 13.70
N ALA A 154 -31.89 40.47 12.39
CA ALA A 154 -33.13 40.97 11.79
C ALA A 154 -34.33 40.06 12.13
N VAL A 155 -34.16 38.74 12.03
CA VAL A 155 -35.18 37.76 12.44
C VAL A 155 -35.47 37.88 13.94
N SER A 156 -34.44 38.01 14.78
CA SER A 156 -34.62 38.17 16.23
C SER A 156 -35.39 39.44 16.59
N LEU A 157 -35.09 40.57 15.94
CA LEU A 157 -35.82 41.83 16.11
C LEU A 157 -37.26 41.71 15.62
N LEU A 158 -37.47 41.09 14.46
CA LEU A 158 -38.81 40.86 13.91
C LEU A 158 -39.66 40.04 14.88
N VAL A 159 -39.11 38.95 15.43
CA VAL A 159 -39.77 38.13 16.44
C VAL A 159 -40.05 38.95 17.70
N PHE A 160 -39.09 39.73 18.20
CA PHE A 160 -39.27 40.55 19.40
C PHE A 160 -40.39 41.61 19.28
N PHE A 161 -40.59 42.18 18.09
CA PHE A 161 -41.62 43.21 17.86
C PHE A 161 -42.98 42.65 17.42
N LEU A 162 -43.04 41.43 16.86
CA LEU A 162 -44.28 40.80 16.39
C LEU A 162 -44.87 39.75 17.37
N ALA A 163 -44.07 39.26 18.32
CA ALA A 163 -44.50 38.38 19.41
C ALA A 163 -44.82 39.19 20.68
#